data_AF-A0A969NH67-F1
#
_entry.id   AF-A0A969NH67-F1
#
_cell.length_a   1.000
_cell.length_b   1.000
_cell.length_c   1.000
_cell.angle_alpha   90.00
_cell.angle_beta   90.00
_cell.angle_gamma   90.00
#
_symmetry.space_group_name_H-M   'P 1'
#
loop_
_entity.id
_entity.type
_entity.pdbx_description
1 polymer ?
#
loop_
_entity_poly.entity_id
_entity_poly.type
_entity_poly.pdbx_seq_one_letter_code
_entity_poly.pdbx_strand_id
1 'polypeptide(L)'
;MRLINKISNGFIIIIIGILHTNFGISDGFSAQFAKFSQTNYYKISRGLDELPAEIGKTNFEIFAAFWFFYFGILLIPLGFLVISLEKNRKMLPHSFTISYLIVILIGCYMIPNSGMTFIMLPHAVYMLIINYLKVKTYKKELQ
;
A
#
# COMPACT_ATOMS: atom_id res chain seq x y z
N MET A 1 8.85 -23.57 14.26
CA MET A 1 9.28 -22.48 13.34
C MET A 1 9.69 -21.25 14.14
N ARG A 2 10.98 -21.08 14.46
CA ARG A 2 11.47 -19.87 15.19
C ARG A 2 11.82 -18.69 14.27
N LEU A 3 11.88 -18.89 12.94
CA LEU A 3 12.34 -17.85 12.00
C LEU A 3 11.25 -17.00 11.34
N ILE A 4 9.98 -17.41 11.34
CA ILE A 4 8.94 -16.76 10.52
C ILE A 4 8.34 -15.49 11.16
N ASN A 5 8.70 -15.14 12.40
CA ASN A 5 8.03 -14.06 13.16
C ASN A 5 9.00 -13.04 13.78
N LYS A 6 10.12 -12.71 13.15
CA LYS A 6 11.01 -11.68 13.74
C LYS A 6 10.58 -10.25 13.43
N ILE A 7 9.91 -10.01 12.30
CA ILE A 7 9.52 -8.67 11.85
C ILE A 7 8.01 -8.65 11.63
N SER A 8 7.33 -7.66 12.22
CA SER A 8 5.90 -7.42 12.01
C SER A 8 5.64 -6.94 10.58
N ASN A 9 4.58 -7.47 9.94
CA ASN A 9 4.17 -6.98 8.62
C ASN A 9 3.84 -5.48 8.67
N GLY A 10 3.36 -4.99 9.81
CA GLY A 10 3.04 -3.59 9.98
C GLY A 10 4.27 -2.67 9.99
N PHE A 11 5.42 -3.13 10.49
CA PHE A 11 6.68 -2.38 10.35
C PHE A 11 7.08 -2.24 8.89
N ILE A 12 6.94 -3.31 8.10
CA ILE A 12 7.25 -3.28 6.66
C ILE A 12 6.32 -2.30 5.94
N ILE A 13 5.01 -2.31 6.27
CA ILE A 13 4.03 -1.37 5.72
C ILE A 13 4.40 0.09 6.07
N ILE A 14 4.82 0.38 7.30
CA ILE A 14 5.26 1.74 7.70
C ILE A 14 6.45 2.19 6.86
N ILE A 15 7.48 1.34 6.71
CA ILE A 15 8.67 1.67 5.92
C ILE A 15 8.27 1.94 4.46
N ILE A 16 7.42 1.09 3.89
CA ILE A 16 6.89 1.27 2.53
C ILE A 16 6.13 2.60 2.42
N GLY A 17 5.30 2.96 3.40
CA GLY A 17 4.56 4.22 3.43
C GLY A 17 5.47 5.45 3.47
N ILE A 18 6.53 5.41 4.29
CA ILE A 18 7.55 6.46 4.34
C ILE A 18 8.27 6.58 2.99
N LEU A 19 8.69 5.45 2.40
CA LEU A 19 9.36 5.45 1.09
C LEU A 19 8.44 5.96 -0.03
N HIS A 20 7.17 5.55 -0.05
CA HIS A 20 6.18 6.03 -1.03
C HIS A 20 5.98 7.55 -0.93
N THR A 21 5.77 8.04 0.29
CA THR A 21 5.58 9.47 0.54
C THR A 21 6.82 10.26 0.10
N ASN A 22 8.01 9.77 0.48
CA ASN A 22 9.28 10.38 0.10
C ASN A 22 9.48 10.41 -1.41
N PHE A 23 9.11 9.35 -2.12
CA PHE A 23 9.23 9.31 -3.58
C PHE A 23 8.29 10.30 -4.28
N GLY A 24 7.12 10.57 -3.68
CA GLY A 24 6.18 11.58 -4.15
C GLY A 24 6.70 13.02 -4.01
N ILE A 25 7.49 13.29 -2.98
CA ILE A 25 8.01 14.64 -2.67
C ILE A 25 9.45 14.89 -3.15
N SER A 26 10.19 13.84 -3.50
CA SER A 26 11.58 13.90 -4.01
C SER A 26 11.63 13.81 -5.55
N ASP A 27 12.84 13.70 -6.11
CA ASP A 27 13.14 13.71 -7.55
C ASP A 27 12.31 12.73 -8.42
N GLY A 28 11.57 11.79 -7.83
CA GLY A 28 10.62 10.94 -8.54
C GLY A 28 9.42 11.71 -9.11
N PHE A 29 8.70 12.46 -8.26
CA PHE A 29 7.48 13.19 -8.64
C PHE A 29 7.37 14.60 -8.03
N SER A 30 8.47 15.17 -7.52
CA SER A 30 8.48 16.48 -6.85
C SER A 30 7.89 17.61 -7.70
N ALA A 31 8.14 17.63 -9.00
CA ALA A 31 7.59 18.65 -9.91
C ALA A 31 6.06 18.53 -10.02
N GLN A 32 5.54 17.30 -10.13
CA GLN A 32 4.13 16.98 -10.17
C GLN A 32 3.45 17.34 -8.84
N PHE A 33 4.11 17.02 -7.73
CA PHE A 33 3.62 17.32 -6.40
C PHE A 33 3.64 18.83 -6.08
N ALA A 34 4.65 19.56 -6.54
CA ALA A 34 4.75 21.02 -6.40
C ALA A 34 3.68 21.76 -7.21
N LYS A 35 3.27 21.22 -8.36
CA LYS A 35 2.09 21.74 -9.08
C LYS A 35 0.79 21.39 -8.37
N PHE A 36 0.68 20.16 -7.88
CA PHE A 36 -0.48 19.74 -7.08
C PHE A 36 -0.68 20.60 -5.82
N SER A 37 0.38 21.00 -5.12
CA SER A 37 0.28 21.83 -3.92
C SER A 37 -0.33 23.22 -4.19
N GLN A 38 -0.20 23.74 -5.41
CA GLN A 38 -0.87 24.99 -5.84
C GLN A 38 -2.39 24.87 -5.86
N THR A 39 -2.92 23.64 -5.84
CA THR A 39 -4.35 23.35 -5.70
C THR A 39 -4.82 23.23 -4.24
N ASN A 40 -3.98 23.67 -3.27
CA ASN A 40 -4.18 23.49 -1.82
C ASN A 40 -4.48 22.04 -1.43
N TYR A 41 -3.89 21.09 -2.17
CA TYR A 41 -3.99 19.65 -1.93
C TYR A 41 -5.41 19.03 -2.06
N TYR A 42 -6.47 19.79 -2.37
CA TYR A 42 -7.84 19.24 -2.40
C TYR A 42 -8.30 18.74 -3.78
N LYS A 43 -7.70 19.20 -4.88
CA LYS A 43 -8.19 18.91 -6.23
C LYS A 43 -7.60 17.61 -6.79
N ILE A 44 -8.09 16.48 -6.28
CA ILE A 44 -7.64 15.12 -6.66
C ILE A 44 -8.37 14.52 -7.86
N SER A 45 -9.24 15.28 -8.55
CA SER A 45 -9.81 14.91 -9.85
C SER A 45 -10.40 16.15 -10.51
N ARG A 46 -10.43 16.19 -11.85
CA ARG A 46 -11.28 17.12 -12.63
C ARG A 46 -12.65 16.53 -12.96
N GLY A 47 -13.00 15.36 -12.45
CA GLY A 47 -14.28 14.70 -12.65
C GLY A 47 -14.40 14.05 -14.02
N LEU A 48 -15.59 14.15 -14.63
CA LEU A 48 -15.90 13.48 -15.91
C LEU A 48 -15.04 13.98 -17.09
N ASP A 49 -14.41 15.15 -16.97
CA ASP A 49 -13.51 15.71 -17.98
C ASP A 49 -12.23 14.88 -18.17
N GLU A 50 -11.92 13.97 -17.23
CA GLU A 50 -10.79 13.05 -17.30
C GLU A 50 -11.16 11.73 -18.01
N LEU A 51 -12.40 11.61 -18.50
CA LEU A 51 -12.90 10.45 -19.21
C LEU A 51 -13.01 10.68 -20.74
N PRO A 52 -12.88 9.61 -21.53
CA PRO A 52 -12.36 8.31 -21.13
C PRO A 52 -10.86 8.38 -20.81
N ALA A 53 -10.35 7.36 -20.11
CA ALA A 53 -8.93 7.27 -19.79
C ALA A 53 -8.10 7.14 -21.08
N GLU A 54 -7.61 8.27 -21.59
CA GLU A 54 -6.88 8.38 -22.85
C GLU A 54 -5.51 9.04 -22.64
N ILE A 55 -4.56 8.66 -23.49
CA ILE A 55 -3.22 9.27 -23.53
C ILE A 55 -3.38 10.77 -23.79
N GLY A 56 -2.88 11.61 -22.89
CA GLY A 56 -3.00 13.08 -22.95
C GLY A 56 -4.11 13.67 -22.06
N LYS A 57 -5.05 12.86 -21.56
CA LYS A 57 -6.04 13.29 -20.54
C LYS A 57 -5.62 12.95 -19.11
N THR A 58 -4.67 12.02 -18.95
CA THR A 58 -4.12 11.61 -17.65
C THR A 58 -3.50 12.79 -16.91
N ASN A 59 -4.04 13.11 -15.74
CA ASN A 59 -3.46 14.10 -14.86
C ASN A 59 -2.35 13.47 -14.00
N PHE A 60 -1.10 13.62 -14.44
CA PHE A 60 0.07 13.08 -13.74
C PHE A 60 0.30 13.69 -12.36
N GLU A 61 -0.17 14.92 -12.10
CA GLU A 61 -0.07 15.58 -10.80
C GLU A 61 -0.96 14.89 -9.77
N ILE A 62 -2.21 14.68 -10.16
CA ILE A 62 -3.21 13.96 -9.37
C ILE A 62 -2.81 12.51 -9.15
N PHE A 63 -2.35 11.85 -10.21
CA PHE A 63 -1.85 10.47 -10.13
C PHE A 63 -0.70 10.35 -9.13
N ALA A 64 0.29 11.24 -9.19
CA ALA A 64 1.42 11.24 -8.27
C ALA A 64 0.98 11.52 -6.83
N ALA A 65 0.11 12.52 -6.64
CA ALA A 65 -0.41 12.87 -5.33
C ALA A 65 -1.22 11.74 -4.69
N PHE A 66 -2.07 11.04 -5.46
CA PHE A 66 -2.86 9.93 -4.94
C PHE A 66 -1.97 8.71 -4.58
N TRP A 67 -1.19 8.20 -5.54
CA TRP A 67 -0.47 6.93 -5.38
C TRP A 67 0.77 7.01 -4.51
N PHE A 68 1.46 8.15 -4.48
CA PHE A 68 2.71 8.28 -3.73
C PHE A 68 2.51 9.03 -2.42
N PHE A 69 1.83 10.18 -2.45
CA PHE A 69 1.66 11.00 -1.25
C PHE A 69 0.53 10.51 -0.35
N TYR A 70 -0.72 10.53 -0.82
CA TYR A 70 -1.88 10.15 0.02
C TYR A 70 -1.87 8.68 0.41
N PHE A 71 -1.64 7.79 -0.57
CA PHE A 71 -1.53 6.37 -0.28
C PHE A 71 -0.33 6.07 0.62
N GLY A 72 0.82 6.72 0.40
CA GLY A 72 2.01 6.60 1.25
C GLY A 72 1.73 7.00 2.71
N ILE A 73 1.10 8.15 2.93
CA ILE A 73 0.69 8.61 4.26
C ILE A 73 -0.30 7.64 4.89
N LEU A 74 -1.27 7.11 4.13
CA LEU A 74 -2.28 6.17 4.62
C LEU A 74 -1.68 4.82 5.04
N LEU A 75 -0.60 4.37 4.41
CA LEU A 75 0.09 3.13 4.78
C LEU A 75 0.68 3.21 6.20
N ILE A 76 1.10 4.39 6.68
CA ILE A 76 1.71 4.54 8.02
C ILE A 76 0.73 4.16 9.15
N PRO A 77 -0.46 4.78 9.29
CA PRO A 77 -1.45 4.37 10.30
C PRO A 77 -1.94 2.94 10.07
N LEU A 78 -2.03 2.48 8.81
CA LEU A 78 -2.37 1.09 8.50
C LEU A 78 -1.33 0.11 9.07
N GLY A 79 -0.05 0.43 8.96
CA GLY A 79 1.02 -0.38 9.51
C GLY A 79 1.01 -0.40 11.05
N PHE A 80 0.68 0.71 11.71
CA PHE A 80 0.45 0.72 13.16
C PHE A 80 -0.74 -0.17 13.56
N LEU A 81 -1.84 -0.14 12.80
CA LEU A 81 -2.99 -1.01 13.01
C LEU A 81 -2.60 -2.49 12.89
N VAL A 82 -1.81 -2.83 11.87
CA VAL A 82 -1.30 -4.20 11.66
C VAL A 82 -0.40 -4.64 12.82
N ILE A 83 0.51 -3.78 13.30
CA ILE A 83 1.32 -4.07 14.50
C ILE A 83 0.42 -4.37 15.70
N SER A 84 -0.62 -3.56 15.93
CA SER A 84 -1.56 -3.76 17.03
C SER A 84 -2.31 -5.10 16.90
N LEU A 85 -2.79 -5.45 15.71
CA LEU A 85 -3.47 -6.71 15.47
C LEU A 85 -2.55 -7.92 15.64
N GLU A 86 -1.31 -7.86 15.15
CA GLU A 86 -0.33 -8.93 15.33
C GLU A 86 0.05 -9.13 16.79
N LYS A 87 0.17 -8.05 17.58
CA LYS A 87 0.43 -8.13 19.03
C LYS A 87 -0.74 -8.75 19.80
N ASN A 88 -1.97 -8.30 19.51
CA ASN A 88 -3.15 -8.68 20.29
C ASN A 88 -3.76 -10.02 19.89
N ARG A 89 -3.79 -10.33 18.58
CA ARG A 89 -4.47 -11.52 18.04
C ARG A 89 -3.51 -12.59 17.53
N LYS A 90 -2.21 -12.32 17.45
CA LYS A 90 -1.16 -13.17 16.84
C LYS A 90 -1.34 -13.46 15.33
N MET A 91 -2.52 -13.16 14.78
CA MET A 91 -2.91 -13.35 13.39
C MET A 91 -3.69 -12.13 12.88
N LEU A 92 -3.61 -11.89 11.57
CA LEU A 92 -4.37 -10.85 10.91
C LEU A 92 -5.73 -11.41 10.44
N PRO A 93 -6.78 -10.57 10.38
CA PRO A 93 -8.01 -10.97 9.72
C PRO A 93 -7.74 -11.38 8.26
N HIS A 94 -8.30 -12.51 7.82
CA HIS A 94 -8.07 -12.97 6.46
C HIS A 94 -8.62 -11.99 5.41
N SER A 95 -9.77 -11.38 5.71
CA SER A 95 -10.35 -10.29 4.91
C SER A 95 -9.36 -9.15 4.71
N PHE A 96 -8.67 -8.72 5.76
CA PHE A 96 -7.63 -7.68 5.66
C PHE A 96 -6.53 -8.08 4.68
N THR A 97 -5.99 -9.29 4.79
CA THR A 97 -4.90 -9.75 3.91
C THR A 97 -5.32 -9.84 2.44
N ILE A 98 -6.57 -10.22 2.16
CA ILE A 98 -7.13 -10.25 0.80
C ILE A 98 -7.37 -8.83 0.28
N SER A 99 -8.04 -7.98 1.06
CA SER A 99 -8.32 -6.59 0.67
C SER A 99 -7.03 -5.83 0.37
N TYR A 100 -6.00 -6.01 1.21
CA TYR A 100 -4.68 -5.43 0.96
C TYR A 100 -4.09 -5.94 -0.37
N LEU A 101 -4.09 -7.25 -0.62
CA LEU A 101 -3.59 -7.80 -1.88
C LEU A 101 -4.33 -7.24 -3.10
N ILE A 102 -5.66 -7.10 -3.05
CA ILE A 102 -6.46 -6.52 -4.14
C ILE A 102 -6.02 -5.08 -4.43
N VAL A 103 -5.87 -4.25 -3.39
CA VAL A 103 -5.39 -2.86 -3.54
C VAL A 103 -4.01 -2.82 -4.20
N ILE A 104 -3.10 -3.71 -3.78
CA ILE A 104 -1.77 -3.80 -4.39
C ILE A 104 -1.83 -4.26 -5.85
N LEU A 105 -2.69 -5.22 -6.19
CA LEU A 105 -2.87 -5.67 -7.58
C LEU A 105 -3.39 -4.55 -8.49
N ILE A 106 -4.34 -3.74 -8.00
CA ILE A 106 -4.80 -2.54 -8.74
C ILE A 106 -3.63 -1.59 -8.98
N GLY A 107 -2.81 -1.34 -7.96
CA GLY A 107 -1.61 -0.50 -8.11
C GLY A 107 -0.57 -1.09 -9.08
N CYS A 108 -0.36 -2.40 -9.07
CA CYS A 108 0.53 -3.08 -10.02
C CYS A 108 0.01 -2.98 -11.46
N TYR A 109 -1.30 -3.08 -11.66
CA TYR A 109 -1.92 -2.88 -12.96
C TYR A 109 -1.75 -1.44 -13.45
N MET A 110 -1.95 -0.46 -12.56
CA MET A 110 -1.82 0.96 -12.90
C MET A 110 -0.37 1.41 -13.08
N ILE A 111 0.59 0.78 -12.39
CA ILE A 111 2.02 1.14 -12.41
C ILE A 111 2.91 -0.12 -12.46
N PRO A 112 2.96 -0.85 -13.59
CA PRO A 112 3.59 -2.18 -13.65
C PRO A 112 5.07 -2.23 -13.30
N ASN A 113 5.85 -1.21 -13.65
CA ASN A 113 7.29 -1.14 -13.39
C ASN A 113 7.60 -0.22 -12.21
N SER A 114 7.08 -0.55 -11.02
CA SER A 114 7.22 0.29 -9.82
C SER A 114 7.47 -0.50 -8.54
N GLY A 115 7.72 0.21 -7.43
CA GLY A 115 7.79 -0.37 -6.10
C GLY A 115 6.52 -1.12 -5.68
N MET A 116 5.36 -0.82 -6.27
CA MET A 116 4.13 -1.61 -6.07
C MET A 116 4.36 -3.07 -6.49
N THR A 117 4.90 -3.28 -7.68
CA THR A 117 5.13 -4.60 -8.26
C THR A 117 6.33 -5.31 -7.64
N PHE A 118 7.45 -4.60 -7.46
CA PHE A 118 8.69 -5.26 -7.04
C PHE A 118 8.86 -5.38 -5.52
N ILE A 119 8.13 -4.60 -4.72
CA ILE A 119 8.25 -4.59 -3.25
C ILE A 119 6.91 -4.93 -2.59
N MET A 120 5.86 -4.17 -2.90
CA MET A 120 4.59 -4.32 -2.18
C MET A 120 3.85 -5.60 -2.52
N LEU A 121 3.89 -6.06 -3.78
CA LEU A 121 3.23 -7.29 -4.21
C LEU A 121 3.86 -8.54 -3.57
N PRO A 122 5.20 -8.76 -3.64
CA PRO A 122 5.84 -9.83 -2.90
C PRO A 122 5.50 -9.81 -1.40
N HIS A 123 5.50 -8.63 -0.78
CA HIS A 123 5.12 -8.47 0.62
C HIS A 123 3.65 -8.83 0.88
N ALA A 124 2.71 -8.39 0.04
CA ALA A 124 1.29 -8.69 0.17
C ALA A 124 1.01 -10.19 0.06
N VAL A 125 1.65 -10.85 -0.92
CA VAL A 125 1.57 -12.31 -1.11
C VAL A 125 2.16 -13.05 0.09
N TYR A 126 3.34 -12.62 0.56
CA TYR A 126 3.98 -13.17 1.75
C TYR A 126 3.06 -13.07 2.98
N MET A 127 2.50 -11.88 3.24
CA MET A 127 1.60 -11.64 4.35
C MET A 127 0.35 -12.54 4.30
N LEU A 128 -0.25 -12.71 3.12
CA LEU A 128 -1.40 -13.60 2.92
C LEU A 128 -1.05 -15.07 3.21
N ILE A 129 0.04 -15.57 2.64
CA ILE A 129 0.47 -16.97 2.80
C ILE A 129 0.79 -17.26 4.27
N ILE A 130 1.59 -16.42 4.92
CA ILE A 130 1.97 -16.61 6.32
C ILE A 130 0.75 -16.54 7.24
N ASN A 131 -0.17 -15.61 6.99
CA ASN A 131 -1.39 -15.51 7.78
C ASN A 131 -2.27 -16.77 7.64
N TYR A 132 -2.41 -17.30 6.41
CA TYR A 132 -3.13 -18.55 6.16
C TYR A 132 -2.50 -19.74 6.91
N LEU A 133 -1.17 -19.88 6.86
CA LEU A 133 -0.46 -20.94 7.57
C LEU A 133 -0.64 -20.82 9.10
N LYS A 134 -0.59 -19.60 9.66
CA LYS A 134 -0.84 -19.37 11.10
C LYS A 134 -2.23 -19.81 11.52
N VAL A 135 -3.27 -19.48 10.74
CA VAL A 135 -4.65 -19.88 11.02
C VAL A 135 -4.80 -21.41 10.99
N LYS A 136 -4.19 -22.08 10.01
CA LYS A 136 -4.24 -23.55 9.89
C LYS A 136 -3.57 -24.25 11.07
N THR A 137 -2.43 -23.76 11.53
CA THR A 137 -1.73 -24.32 12.71
C THR A 137 -2.54 -24.10 13.99
N TYR A 138 -3.08 -22.90 14.21
CA TYR A 138 -3.88 -22.61 15.39
C TYR A 138 -5.13 -23.49 15.51
N LYS A 139 -5.80 -23.79 14.38
CA LYS A 139 -6.92 -24.73 14.36
C LYS A 139 -6.52 -26.16 14.73
N LYS A 140 -5.30 -26.60 14.39
CA LYS A 140 -4.80 -27.93 14.74
C LYS A 140 -4.44 -28.05 16.23
N GLU A 141 -3.98 -26.98 16.87
CA GLU A 141 -3.65 -26.97 18.31
C GLU A 141 -4.90 -26.99 19.21
N LEU A 142 -6.08 -26.67 18.66
CA LEU A 142 -7.36 -26.69 19.34
C LEU A 142 -8.14 -28.02 19.18
N GLN A 143 -7.63 -28.94 18.36
CA GLN A 143 -8.18 -30.29 18.13
C GLN A 143 -7.39 -31.33 18.92
#